data_AF-A0A932WLK2-F1
#
_entry.id   AF-A0A932WLK2-F1
#
_cell.length_a   1.000
_cell.length_b   1.000
_cell.length_c   1.000
_cell.angle_alpha   90.00
_cell.angle_beta   90.00
_cell.angle_gamma   90.00
#
_symmetry.space_group_name_H-M   'P 1'
#
loop_
_entity.id
_entity.type
_entity.pdbx_description
1 polymer ?
#
loop_
_entity_poly.entity_id
_entity_poly.type
_entity_poly.pdbx_seq_one_letter_code
_entity_poly.pdbx_strand_id
1 'polypeptide(L)'
;MSQRGFSLVELLIGCTVAAVVLAGVFAVVSQGMISIGVGDARVAVQQNARTTLARIAAEMLGAQPDASGAIFTAGANCDQPGGANDVTFNACTVGGWDANTGKCTTPQTVRYAVSGTNLQRTASLENSGVAVTLVGGVQAFAVQCWDRTDSTRTPVQTTYDKAFAVTISLTTQNEDNPSSSNPQYQLVTNKTRLLLRSRTVYDCTTC
;
A
#
# COMPACT_ATOMS: atom_id res chain seq x y z
N MET A 1 18.21 76.62 5.66
CA MET A 1 17.96 75.17 5.60
C MET A 1 16.55 74.92 6.08
N SER A 2 15.58 74.77 5.18
CA SER A 2 14.19 74.55 5.57
C SER A 2 13.98 73.07 5.84
N GLN A 3 14.01 72.66 7.11
CA GLN A 3 13.49 71.38 7.55
C GLN A 3 11.98 71.38 7.31
N ARG A 4 11.54 70.72 6.22
CA ARG A 4 10.13 70.43 6.00
C ARG A 4 9.76 69.26 6.90
N GLY A 5 9.10 69.55 8.02
CA GLY A 5 8.48 68.52 8.86
C GLY A 5 7.40 67.79 8.07
N PHE A 6 7.38 66.47 8.18
CA PHE A 6 6.37 65.61 7.55
C PHE A 6 4.95 66.07 7.93
N SER A 7 4.09 66.23 6.92
CA SER A 7 2.67 66.50 7.13
C SER A 7 1.97 65.26 7.71
N LEU A 8 1.00 65.46 8.61
CA LEU A 8 0.15 64.39 9.16
C LEU A 8 -0.48 63.53 8.05
N VAL A 9 -0.76 64.14 6.89
CA VAL A 9 -1.32 63.47 5.70
C VAL A 9 -0.30 62.52 5.06
N GLU A 10 0.98 62.90 4.96
CA GLU A 10 2.02 62.01 4.40
C GLU A 10 2.23 60.78 5.28
N LEU A 11 2.14 60.94 6.61
CA LEU A 11 2.23 59.82 7.54
C LEU A 11 1.02 58.88 7.41
N LEU A 12 -0.17 59.43 7.19
CA LEU A 12 -1.41 58.68 7.03
C LEU A 12 -1.44 57.91 5.69
N ILE A 13 -0.92 58.51 4.62
CA ILE A 13 -0.71 57.86 3.32
C ILE A 13 0.33 56.74 3.45
N GLY A 14 1.44 56.99 4.16
CA GLY A 14 2.46 55.97 4.43
C GLY A 14 1.89 54.76 5.18
N CYS A 15 1.10 54.98 6.22
CA CYS A 15 0.42 53.91 6.96
C CYS A 15 -0.59 53.14 6.09
N THR A 16 -1.35 53.81 5.24
CA THR A 16 -2.32 53.14 4.36
C THR A 16 -1.64 52.28 3.30
N VAL A 17 -0.57 52.77 2.67
CA VAL A 17 0.22 51.97 1.73
C VAL A 17 0.84 50.76 2.43
N ALA A 18 1.42 50.95 3.63
CA ALA A 18 1.98 49.86 4.41
C ALA A 18 0.93 48.80 4.79
N ALA A 19 -0.28 49.22 5.19
CA ALA A 19 -1.38 48.31 5.53
C ALA A 19 -1.84 47.48 4.31
N VAL A 20 -1.95 48.10 3.13
CA VAL A 20 -2.32 47.40 1.89
C VAL A 20 -1.25 46.38 1.49
N VAL A 21 0.03 46.75 1.59
CA VAL A 21 1.15 45.82 1.29
C VAL A 21 1.13 44.64 2.26
N LEU A 22 0.98 44.89 3.57
CA LEU A 22 0.91 43.82 4.57
C LEU A 22 -0.31 42.91 4.37
N ALA A 23 -1.47 43.46 4.02
CA ALA A 23 -2.66 42.68 3.71
C ALA A 23 -2.44 41.77 2.49
N GLY A 24 -1.78 42.28 1.44
CA GLY A 24 -1.40 41.50 0.26
C GLY A 24 -0.45 40.36 0.61
N VAL A 25 0.61 40.64 1.39
CA VAL A 25 1.57 39.62 1.83
C VAL A 25 0.89 38.55 2.71
N PHE A 26 0.03 38.96 3.64
CA PHE A 26 -0.71 38.03 4.49
C PHE A 26 -1.63 37.10 3.69
N ALA A 27 -2.31 37.63 2.67
CA ALA A 27 -3.13 36.83 1.77
C ALA A 27 -2.29 35.77 1.02
N VAL A 28 -1.10 36.13 0.56
CA VAL A 28 -0.19 35.18 -0.12
C VAL A 28 0.34 34.12 0.86
N VAL A 29 0.77 34.52 2.06
CA VAL A 29 1.30 33.58 3.07
C VAL A 29 0.24 32.61 3.55
N SER A 30 -0.99 33.07 3.79
CA SER A 30 -2.10 32.20 4.23
C SER A 30 -2.48 31.17 3.18
N GLN A 31 -2.48 31.54 1.89
CA GLN A 31 -2.68 30.59 0.80
C GLN A 31 -1.51 29.61 0.65
N GLY A 32 -0.26 30.09 0.85
CA GLY A 32 0.93 29.25 0.82
C GLY A 32 0.91 28.14 1.87
N MET A 33 0.48 28.43 3.10
CA MET A 33 0.38 27.43 4.17
C MET A 33 -0.62 26.30 3.85
N ILE A 34 -1.77 26.64 3.27
CA ILE A 34 -2.77 25.64 2.84
C ILE A 34 -2.19 24.76 1.73
N SER A 35 -1.46 25.36 0.79
CA SER A 35 -0.85 24.63 -0.33
C SER A 35 0.24 23.65 0.13
N ILE A 36 1.04 24.00 1.15
CA ILE A 36 2.06 23.11 1.71
C ILE A 36 1.40 21.90 2.39
N GLY A 37 0.36 22.12 3.21
CA GLY A 37 -0.33 21.03 3.91
C GLY A 37 -0.98 20.02 2.97
N VAL A 38 -1.55 20.47 1.84
CA VAL A 38 -2.08 19.57 0.79
C VAL A 38 -0.97 18.74 0.15
N GLY A 39 0.20 19.35 -0.08
CA GLY A 39 1.37 18.68 -0.65
C GLY A 39 1.88 17.55 0.24
N ASP A 40 2.09 17.84 1.53
CA ASP A 40 2.61 16.88 2.51
C ASP A 40 1.66 15.69 2.69
N ALA A 41 0.36 15.97 2.84
CA ALA A 41 -0.68 14.94 2.93
C ALA A 41 -0.66 14.00 1.71
N ARG A 42 -0.55 14.56 0.51
CA ARG A 42 -0.52 13.77 -0.73
C ARG A 42 0.72 12.89 -0.81
N VAL A 43 1.87 13.41 -0.43
CA VAL A 43 3.13 12.65 -0.44
C VAL A 43 3.09 11.53 0.60
N ALA A 44 2.62 11.79 1.81
CA ALA A 44 2.51 10.80 2.88
C ALA A 44 1.61 9.62 2.48
N VAL A 45 0.41 9.88 1.96
CA VAL A 45 -0.52 8.83 1.52
C VAL A 45 0.08 8.00 0.38
N GLN A 46 0.74 8.65 -0.59
CA GLN A 46 1.41 7.94 -1.68
C GLN A 46 2.59 7.08 -1.21
N GLN A 47 3.43 7.60 -0.32
CA GLN A 47 4.59 6.87 0.20
C GLN A 47 4.17 5.70 1.08
N ASN A 48 3.15 5.86 1.91
CA ASN A 48 2.62 4.79 2.75
C ASN A 48 2.07 3.65 1.89
N ALA A 49 1.28 3.96 0.86
CA ALA A 49 0.76 2.96 -0.06
C ALA A 49 1.87 2.25 -0.87
N ARG A 50 2.89 3.00 -1.35
CA ARG A 50 4.03 2.42 -2.08
C ARG A 50 4.88 1.51 -1.21
N THR A 51 5.23 1.96 0.00
CA THR A 51 6.06 1.19 0.94
C THR A 51 5.34 -0.07 1.39
N THR A 52 4.04 0.03 1.66
CA THR A 52 3.20 -1.12 2.03
C THR A 52 3.13 -2.14 0.91
N LEU A 53 2.84 -1.72 -0.33
CA LEU A 53 2.81 -2.64 -1.48
C LEU A 53 4.17 -3.26 -1.78
N ALA A 54 5.26 -2.49 -1.67
CA ALA A 54 6.60 -3.01 -1.88
C ALA A 54 6.93 -4.10 -0.84
N ARG A 55 6.53 -3.90 0.42
CA ARG A 55 6.69 -4.91 1.47
C ARG A 55 5.88 -6.17 1.17
N ILE A 56 4.59 -6.03 0.85
CA ILE A 56 3.73 -7.19 0.51
C ILE A 56 4.33 -7.96 -0.66
N ALA A 57 4.72 -7.24 -1.72
CA ALA A 57 5.30 -7.85 -2.91
C ALA A 57 6.62 -8.58 -2.59
N ALA A 58 7.50 -7.99 -1.79
CA ALA A 58 8.74 -8.62 -1.37
C ALA A 58 8.49 -9.91 -0.57
N GLU A 59 7.54 -9.90 0.35
CA GLU A 59 7.20 -11.10 1.13
C GLU A 59 6.52 -12.17 0.27
N MET A 60 5.66 -11.80 -0.67
CA MET A 60 5.05 -12.73 -1.63
C MET A 60 6.07 -13.33 -2.61
N LEU A 61 7.11 -12.58 -2.99
CA LEU A 61 8.23 -13.13 -3.76
C LEU A 61 9.03 -14.16 -2.97
N GLY A 62 9.02 -14.07 -1.63
CA GLY A 62 9.56 -15.07 -0.71
C GLY A 62 8.60 -16.21 -0.38
N ALA A 63 7.37 -16.21 -0.93
CA ALA A 63 6.42 -17.29 -0.69
C ALA A 63 6.96 -18.62 -1.22
N GLN A 64 6.69 -19.69 -0.47
CA GLN A 64 7.20 -21.02 -0.74
C GLN A 64 6.06 -22.03 -0.74
N PRO A 65 6.12 -23.05 -1.61
CA PRO A 65 5.13 -24.11 -1.60
C PRO A 65 5.20 -24.90 -0.29
N ASP A 66 4.02 -25.27 0.22
CA ASP A 66 3.90 -26.22 1.34
C ASP A 66 4.18 -27.67 0.90
N ALA A 67 3.96 -28.63 1.80
CA ALA A 67 4.14 -30.06 1.50
C ALA A 67 3.24 -30.57 0.36
N SER A 68 2.10 -29.91 0.10
CA SER A 68 1.18 -30.25 -1.00
C SER A 68 1.61 -29.61 -2.33
N GLY A 69 2.50 -28.62 -2.30
CA GLY A 69 2.93 -27.85 -3.47
C GLY A 69 2.18 -26.51 -3.63
N ALA A 70 1.25 -26.19 -2.74
CA ALA A 70 0.44 -24.98 -2.81
C ALA A 70 1.18 -23.77 -2.22
N ILE A 71 1.12 -22.63 -2.91
CA ILE A 71 1.67 -21.34 -2.44
C ILE A 71 0.67 -20.60 -1.56
N PHE A 72 -0.62 -20.65 -1.91
CA PHE A 72 -1.70 -20.04 -1.13
C PHE A 72 -2.42 -21.09 -0.29
N THR A 73 -2.97 -20.67 0.85
CA THR A 73 -3.81 -21.55 1.68
C THR A 73 -5.26 -21.51 1.20
N ALA A 74 -6.06 -22.54 1.51
CA ALA A 74 -7.50 -22.51 1.29
C ALA A 74 -8.16 -21.38 2.09
N GLY A 75 -9.04 -20.60 1.45
CA GLY A 75 -9.73 -19.45 2.05
C GLY A 75 -10.08 -18.37 1.03
N ALA A 76 -10.45 -17.17 1.48
CA ALA A 76 -10.66 -16.02 0.62
C ALA A 76 -9.32 -15.48 0.08
N ASN A 77 -8.65 -16.28 -0.75
CA ASN A 77 -7.42 -15.93 -1.43
C ASN A 77 -7.71 -16.04 -2.91
N CYS A 78 -7.74 -14.91 -3.62
CA CYS A 78 -7.90 -14.86 -5.07
C CYS A 78 -9.25 -15.34 -5.67
N ASP A 79 -10.16 -15.91 -4.88
CA ASP A 79 -11.39 -16.56 -5.36
C ASP A 79 -12.64 -15.65 -5.44
N GLN A 80 -12.50 -14.35 -5.77
CA GLN A 80 -13.67 -13.46 -5.89
C GLN A 80 -13.64 -12.57 -7.14
N PRO A 81 -14.76 -12.44 -7.86
CA PRO A 81 -14.95 -11.40 -8.88
C PRO A 81 -14.78 -10.02 -8.22
N GLY A 82 -13.71 -9.30 -8.57
CA GLY A 82 -13.32 -8.03 -7.93
C GLY A 82 -12.07 -8.10 -7.05
N GLY A 83 -11.57 -9.31 -6.76
CA GLY A 83 -10.40 -9.57 -5.92
C GLY A 83 -10.76 -9.79 -4.45
N ALA A 84 -9.92 -10.54 -3.73
CA ALA A 84 -10.10 -10.81 -2.31
C ALA A 84 -9.59 -9.65 -1.43
N ASN A 85 -10.27 -9.41 -0.30
CA ASN A 85 -9.88 -8.41 0.72
C ASN A 85 -8.83 -8.93 1.70
N ASP A 86 -8.38 -10.16 1.51
CA ASP A 86 -7.28 -10.77 2.20
C ASP A 86 -6.47 -11.69 1.28
N VAL A 87 -5.27 -12.00 1.73
CA VAL A 87 -4.40 -12.98 1.08
C VAL A 87 -3.56 -13.66 2.13
N THR A 88 -3.54 -14.98 2.10
CA THR A 88 -2.73 -15.84 2.95
C THR A 88 -1.86 -16.72 2.08
N PHE A 89 -0.56 -16.64 2.27
CA PHE A 89 0.41 -17.45 1.54
C PHE A 89 1.36 -18.15 2.49
N ASN A 90 1.88 -19.27 2.00
CA ASN A 90 2.82 -20.12 2.69
C ASN A 90 4.22 -19.52 2.58
N ALA A 91 4.95 -19.61 3.67
CA ALA A 91 6.37 -19.35 3.76
C ALA A 91 7.00 -20.46 4.62
N CYS A 92 8.33 -20.53 4.63
CA CYS A 92 9.03 -21.52 5.43
C CYS A 92 9.87 -20.87 6.51
N THR A 93 9.97 -21.51 7.68
CA THR A 93 10.91 -21.04 8.70
C THR A 93 12.34 -21.23 8.24
N VAL A 94 13.26 -20.49 8.88
CA VAL A 94 14.70 -20.66 8.63
C VAL A 94 15.10 -22.10 8.96
N GLY A 95 15.69 -22.79 7.99
CA GLY A 95 16.08 -24.21 8.11
C GLY A 95 14.95 -25.21 7.83
N GLY A 96 13.73 -24.74 7.58
CA GLY A 96 12.58 -25.57 7.23
C GLY A 96 12.48 -25.97 5.76
N TRP A 97 13.36 -25.46 4.92
CA TRP A 97 13.31 -25.68 3.48
C TRP A 97 14.09 -26.94 3.11
N ASP A 98 13.41 -27.93 2.53
CA ASP A 98 14.06 -29.07 1.92
C ASP A 98 14.37 -28.78 0.44
N ALA A 99 15.66 -28.65 0.13
CA ALA A 99 16.13 -28.38 -1.22
C ALA A 99 15.93 -29.56 -2.19
N ASN A 100 15.82 -30.79 -1.68
CA ASN A 100 15.68 -31.99 -2.51
C ASN A 100 14.24 -32.13 -3.01
N THR A 101 13.26 -31.93 -2.11
CA THR A 101 11.83 -32.01 -2.46
C THR A 101 11.27 -30.68 -2.97
N GLY A 102 11.98 -29.57 -2.75
CA GLY A 102 11.51 -28.23 -3.10
C GLY A 102 10.28 -27.80 -2.30
N LYS A 103 10.12 -28.34 -1.09
CA LYS A 103 8.95 -28.14 -0.23
C LYS A 103 9.37 -27.67 1.15
N CYS A 104 8.45 -26.97 1.81
CA CYS A 104 8.63 -26.58 3.19
C CYS A 104 8.23 -27.71 4.16
N THR A 105 9.12 -28.08 5.08
CA THR A 105 8.88 -29.08 6.13
C THR A 105 8.32 -28.46 7.43
N THR A 106 8.56 -27.17 7.63
CA THR A 106 8.04 -26.40 8.79
C THR A 106 7.33 -25.13 8.31
N PRO A 107 6.07 -25.26 7.84
CA PRO A 107 5.34 -24.17 7.21
C PRO A 107 4.96 -23.08 8.22
N GLN A 108 5.05 -21.85 7.76
CA GLN A 108 4.45 -20.67 8.38
C GLN A 108 3.51 -20.02 7.37
N THR A 109 2.49 -19.32 7.84
CA THR A 109 1.59 -18.57 6.97
C THR A 109 1.75 -17.09 7.22
N VAL A 110 1.70 -16.32 6.13
CA VAL A 110 1.63 -14.86 6.20
C VAL A 110 0.31 -14.44 5.61
N ARG A 111 -0.50 -13.77 6.43
CA ARG A 111 -1.79 -13.22 6.04
C ARG A 111 -1.75 -11.71 6.03
N TYR A 112 -2.25 -11.13 4.95
CA TYR A 112 -2.61 -9.72 4.85
C TYR A 112 -4.11 -9.61 4.77
N ALA A 113 -4.74 -8.81 5.62
CA ALA A 113 -6.19 -8.63 5.63
C ALA A 113 -6.56 -7.22 6.10
N VAL A 114 -7.67 -6.70 5.57
CA VAL A 114 -8.23 -5.42 6.04
C VAL A 114 -9.12 -5.67 7.25
N SER A 115 -8.89 -4.91 8.32
CA SER A 115 -9.71 -4.87 9.53
C SER A 115 -10.12 -3.43 9.80
N GLY A 116 -11.41 -3.12 9.58
CA GLY A 116 -11.89 -1.74 9.54
C GLY A 116 -11.23 -0.97 8.39
N THR A 117 -10.44 0.05 8.73
CA THR A 117 -9.63 0.84 7.77
C THR A 117 -8.13 0.51 7.84
N ASN A 118 -7.75 -0.53 8.58
CA ASN A 118 -6.36 -0.91 8.79
C ASN A 118 -6.01 -2.15 7.98
N LEU A 119 -4.95 -2.08 7.15
CA LEU A 119 -4.35 -3.27 6.61
C LEU A 119 -3.43 -3.88 7.67
N GLN A 120 -3.71 -5.13 8.02
CA GLN A 120 -2.97 -5.88 9.01
C GLN A 120 -2.19 -7.01 8.35
N ARG A 121 -1.03 -7.31 8.94
CA ARG A 121 -0.22 -8.48 8.62
C ARG A 121 -0.16 -9.39 9.84
N THR A 122 -0.45 -10.67 9.63
CA THR A 122 -0.31 -11.73 10.63
C THR A 122 0.66 -12.75 10.09
N ALA A 123 1.78 -12.98 10.78
CA ALA A 123 2.60 -14.16 10.54
C ALA A 123 2.24 -15.20 11.60
N SER A 124 1.89 -16.40 11.17
CA SER A 124 1.47 -17.48 12.03
C SER A 124 2.40 -18.68 11.88
N LEU A 125 2.86 -19.19 13.01
CA LEU A 125 3.48 -20.50 13.15
C LEU A 125 2.45 -21.40 13.82
N GLU A 126 2.14 -22.56 13.24
CA GLU A 126 1.21 -23.52 13.84
C GLU A 126 -0.16 -22.90 14.22
N ASN A 127 -0.67 -21.99 13.39
CA ASN A 127 -1.91 -21.22 13.62
C ASN A 127 -1.89 -20.25 14.82
N SER A 128 -0.73 -19.98 15.41
CA SER A 128 -0.53 -18.93 16.40
C SER A 128 0.16 -17.72 15.74
N GLY A 129 -0.55 -16.61 15.64
CA GLY A 129 -0.04 -15.38 15.03
C GLY A 129 -0.72 -14.13 15.59
N VAL A 130 0.06 -13.05 15.72
CA VAL A 130 -0.45 -11.74 16.17
C VAL A 130 -0.58 -10.81 14.98
N ALA A 131 -1.75 -10.20 14.83
CA ALA A 131 -2.00 -9.21 13.80
C ALA A 131 -1.29 -7.88 14.14
N VAL A 132 -0.52 -7.36 13.18
CA VAL A 132 0.16 -6.07 13.28
C VAL A 132 -0.39 -5.14 12.20
N THR A 133 -0.86 -3.96 12.60
CA THR A 133 -1.28 -2.92 11.65
C THR A 133 -0.07 -2.39 10.89
N LEU A 134 -0.16 -2.40 9.56
CA LEU A 134 0.87 -1.89 8.66
C LEU A 134 0.59 -0.46 8.20
N VAL A 135 -0.66 -0.21 7.84
CA VAL A 135 -1.11 1.10 7.35
C VAL A 135 -2.61 1.25 7.66
N GLY A 136 -3.02 2.42 8.07
CA GLY A 136 -4.44 2.79 8.20
C GLY A 136 -4.93 3.54 6.97
N GLY A 137 -6.14 4.09 7.07
CA GLY A 137 -6.76 4.83 5.97
C GLY A 137 -7.01 3.97 4.71
N VAL A 138 -7.07 2.65 4.83
CA VAL A 138 -7.31 1.74 3.70
C VAL A 138 -8.78 1.80 3.30
N GLN A 139 -9.01 2.05 2.02
CA GLN A 139 -10.34 2.12 1.40
C GLN A 139 -10.67 0.87 0.59
N ALA A 140 -9.64 0.25 0.00
CA ALA A 140 -9.77 -1.00 -0.70
C ALA A 140 -8.45 -1.75 -0.70
N PHE A 141 -8.51 -3.06 -0.53
CA PHE A 141 -7.41 -3.98 -0.78
C PHE A 141 -7.97 -5.10 -1.63
N ALA A 142 -7.34 -5.37 -2.78
CA ALA A 142 -7.82 -6.41 -3.67
C ALA A 142 -6.64 -7.25 -4.19
N VAL A 143 -6.82 -8.57 -4.16
CA VAL A 143 -5.84 -9.55 -4.61
C VAL A 143 -6.45 -10.43 -5.69
N GLN A 144 -5.73 -10.56 -6.80
CA GLN A 144 -6.13 -11.33 -7.98
C GLN A 144 -5.02 -12.30 -8.38
N CYS A 145 -5.30 -13.59 -8.40
CA CYS A 145 -4.36 -14.60 -8.89
C CYS A 145 -4.56 -14.88 -10.37
N TRP A 146 -3.49 -15.32 -11.02
CA TRP A 146 -3.44 -15.59 -12.45
C TRP A 146 -2.75 -16.93 -12.67
N ASP A 147 -3.37 -17.83 -13.42
CA ASP A 147 -2.78 -19.09 -13.85
C ASP A 147 -2.00 -18.87 -15.15
N ARG A 148 -0.89 -19.58 -15.31
CA ARG A 148 -0.09 -19.59 -16.53
C ARG A 148 -0.79 -20.32 -17.68
N THR A 149 -1.66 -21.26 -17.36
CA THR A 149 -2.39 -22.10 -18.31
C THR A 149 -3.68 -21.45 -18.83
N ASP A 150 -4.15 -20.40 -18.15
CA ASP A 150 -5.33 -19.68 -18.58
C ASP A 150 -5.00 -18.69 -19.72
N SER A 151 -5.37 -19.08 -20.94
CA SER A 151 -5.22 -18.26 -22.14
C SER A 151 -6.20 -17.08 -22.20
N THR A 152 -7.23 -17.07 -21.34
CA THR A 152 -8.29 -16.05 -21.36
C THR A 152 -7.87 -14.73 -20.71
N ARG A 153 -6.67 -14.69 -20.09
CA ARG A 153 -6.18 -13.54 -19.31
C ARG A 153 -7.22 -13.08 -18.28
N THR A 154 -7.91 -14.04 -17.65
CA THR A 154 -8.81 -13.74 -16.54
C THR A 154 -8.16 -14.12 -15.22
N PRO A 155 -8.51 -13.46 -14.11
CA PRO A 155 -8.10 -13.93 -12.79
C PRO A 155 -8.72 -15.30 -12.50
N VAL A 156 -7.94 -16.19 -11.91
CA VAL A 156 -8.40 -17.53 -11.52
C VAL A 156 -9.49 -17.40 -10.46
N GLN A 157 -10.57 -18.17 -10.59
CA GLN A 157 -11.77 -18.02 -9.75
C GLN A 157 -12.00 -19.17 -8.74
N THR A 158 -11.31 -20.31 -8.89
CA THR A 158 -11.65 -21.53 -8.10
C THR A 158 -10.47 -22.42 -7.70
N THR A 159 -9.25 -22.18 -8.19
CA THR A 159 -8.10 -23.07 -7.92
C THR A 159 -6.79 -22.29 -7.91
N TYR A 160 -6.37 -21.85 -6.73
CA TYR A 160 -5.15 -21.06 -6.53
C TYR A 160 -3.86 -21.91 -6.55
N ASP A 161 -3.96 -23.24 -6.58
CA ASP A 161 -2.85 -24.20 -6.58
C ASP A 161 -1.89 -24.00 -7.76
N LYS A 162 -2.38 -23.39 -8.84
CA LYS A 162 -1.63 -23.09 -10.08
C LYS A 162 -1.35 -21.60 -10.27
N ALA A 163 -1.60 -20.76 -9.26
CA ALA A 163 -1.33 -19.34 -9.36
C ALA A 163 0.15 -19.11 -9.68
N PHE A 164 0.40 -18.47 -10.82
CA PHE A 164 1.73 -18.12 -11.32
C PHE A 164 2.00 -16.62 -11.19
N ALA A 165 0.98 -15.78 -11.21
CA ALA A 165 1.13 -14.36 -10.95
C ALA A 165 0.05 -13.86 -10.00
N VAL A 166 0.38 -12.83 -9.24
CA VAL A 166 -0.56 -12.14 -8.34
C VAL A 166 -0.56 -10.67 -8.69
N THR A 167 -1.74 -10.10 -8.72
CA THR A 167 -1.95 -8.67 -8.82
C THR A 167 -2.55 -8.18 -7.51
N ILE A 168 -1.91 -7.18 -6.92
CA ILE A 168 -2.33 -6.58 -5.66
C ILE A 168 -2.63 -5.11 -5.93
N SER A 169 -3.78 -4.65 -5.48
CA SER A 169 -4.11 -3.23 -5.46
C SER A 169 -4.47 -2.78 -4.05
N LEU A 170 -3.94 -1.63 -3.67
CA LEU A 170 -4.19 -0.97 -2.40
C LEU A 170 -4.64 0.45 -2.68
N THR A 171 -5.81 0.81 -2.16
CA THR A 171 -6.33 2.18 -2.16
C THR A 171 -6.29 2.71 -0.74
N THR A 172 -5.57 3.81 -0.52
CA THR A 172 -5.47 4.50 0.77
C THR A 172 -5.98 5.94 0.68
N GLN A 173 -6.37 6.50 1.82
CA GLN A 173 -6.72 7.90 2.00
C GLN A 173 -5.93 8.53 3.15
N ASN A 174 -5.98 9.85 3.27
CA ASN A 174 -5.41 10.56 4.41
C ASN A 174 -6.23 10.27 5.69
N GLU A 175 -5.55 9.91 6.78
CA GLU A 175 -6.17 9.63 8.08
C GLU A 175 -6.60 10.91 8.80
N ASP A 176 -5.84 12.00 8.64
CA ASP A 176 -6.10 13.27 9.34
C ASP A 176 -7.27 14.05 8.74
N ASN A 177 -7.62 13.77 7.48
CA ASN A 177 -8.65 14.49 6.74
C ASN A 177 -9.53 13.53 5.91
N PRO A 178 -10.33 12.67 6.57
CA PRO A 178 -11.07 11.61 5.89
C PRO A 178 -12.32 12.10 5.13
N SER A 179 -12.70 13.37 5.30
CA SER A 179 -13.90 13.94 4.66
C SER A 179 -13.67 14.25 3.18
N SER A 180 -14.54 13.76 2.31
CA SER A 180 -14.53 14.07 0.87
C SER A 180 -14.79 15.55 0.54
N SER A 181 -15.28 16.34 1.51
CA SER A 181 -15.44 17.79 1.38
C SER A 181 -14.17 18.58 1.70
N ASN A 182 -13.11 17.94 2.20
CA ASN A 182 -11.85 18.59 2.52
C ASN A 182 -10.98 18.70 1.26
N PRO A 183 -10.43 19.88 0.90
CA PRO A 183 -9.48 20.01 -0.21
C PRO A 183 -8.20 19.15 -0.05
N GLN A 184 -7.87 18.70 1.17
CA GLN A 184 -6.77 17.78 1.48
C GLN A 184 -7.16 16.30 1.33
N TYR A 185 -8.41 15.99 0.99
CA TYR A 185 -8.85 14.64 0.69
C TYR A 185 -8.15 14.11 -0.56
N GLN A 186 -7.47 12.98 -0.42
CA GLN A 186 -6.76 12.32 -1.52
C GLN A 186 -6.94 10.82 -1.40
N LEU A 187 -7.41 10.21 -2.49
CA LEU A 187 -7.42 8.76 -2.69
C LEU A 187 -6.24 8.39 -3.57
N VAL A 188 -5.47 7.40 -3.13
CA VAL A 188 -4.34 6.88 -3.90
C VAL A 188 -4.53 5.39 -4.07
N THR A 189 -4.74 4.96 -5.32
CA THR A 189 -4.69 3.54 -5.70
C THR A 189 -3.33 3.23 -6.29
N ASN A 190 -2.60 2.32 -5.66
CA ASN A 190 -1.40 1.73 -6.23
C ASN A 190 -1.66 0.26 -6.54
N LYS A 191 -1.07 -0.21 -7.64
CA LYS A 191 -1.24 -1.58 -8.13
C LYS A 191 0.12 -2.15 -8.51
N THR A 192 0.37 -3.39 -8.12
CA THR A 192 1.55 -4.14 -8.52
C THR A 192 1.16 -5.52 -9.01
N ARG A 193 1.93 -6.05 -9.97
CA ARG A 193 1.80 -7.42 -10.45
C ARG A 193 3.15 -8.09 -10.29
N LEU A 194 3.13 -9.25 -9.65
CA LEU A 194 4.31 -10.06 -9.38
C LEU A 194 4.14 -11.46 -9.97
N LEU A 195 5.24 -12.01 -10.46
CA LEU A 195 5.33 -13.41 -10.86
C LEU A 195 5.84 -14.20 -9.67
N LEU A 196 5.10 -15.24 -9.30
CA LEU A 196 5.48 -16.14 -8.22
C LEU A 196 6.58 -17.07 -8.72
N ARG A 197 7.50 -17.38 -7.82
CA ARG A 197 8.56 -18.33 -8.12
C ARG A 197 7.97 -19.74 -8.07
N SER A 198 7.51 -20.24 -9.22
CA SER A 198 7.33 -21.68 -9.42
C SER A 198 8.71 -22.32 -9.43
N ARG A 199 9.16 -22.85 -8.28
CA ARG A 199 10.29 -23.78 -8.23
C ARG A 199 9.74 -25.17 -8.53
N THR A 200 9.48 -25.43 -9.80
CA THR A 200 9.38 -26.81 -10.26
C THR A 200 10.76 -27.42 -10.07
N VAL A 201 10.90 -28.31 -9.09
CA VAL A 201 12.05 -29.22 -9.05
C VAL A 201 11.93 -30.06 -10.31
N TYR A 202 12.85 -29.86 -11.25
CA TYR A 202 13.02 -30.81 -12.33
C TYR A 202 13.61 -32.07 -11.70
N ASP A 203 12.79 -33.07 -11.43
CA ASP A 203 13.27 -34.43 -11.28
C ASP A 203 13.88 -34.84 -12.63
N CYS A 204 15.18 -34.62 -12.84
CA CYS A 204 15.89 -35.37 -13.87
C CYS A 204 16.16 -36.77 -13.32
N THR A 205 15.12 -37.62 -13.32
CA THR A 205 15.27 -39.06 -13.02
C THR A 205 15.70 -39.87 -14.24
N THR A 206 15.91 -39.20 -15.39
CA THR A 206 16.58 -39.78 -16.57
C THR A 206 17.52 -38.75 -17.18
N CYS A 207 18.61 -38.50 -16.46
CA CYS A 207 19.92 -38.11 -16.94
C CYS A 207 20.85 -39.25 -16.50
#